data_AF-A0A358EL56-F1
#
_entry.id   AF-A0A358EL56-F1
#
_cell.length_a   1.000
_cell.length_b   1.000
_cell.length_c   1.000
_cell.angle_alpha   90.00
_cell.angle_beta   90.00
_cell.angle_gamma   90.00
#
_symmetry.space_group_name_H-M   'P 1'
#
loop_
_entity.id
_entity.type
_entity.pdbx_description
1 polymer ?
#
loop_
_entity_poly.entity_id
_entity_poly.type
_entity_poly.pdbx_seq_one_letter_code
_entity_poly.pdbx_strand_id
1 'polypeptide(L)'
;MNNNWKKEFHELFFKGVKRYEAGRQSPEEMFEEEEATFLNSIGCSTQEMFDFCDDYVRWGDVIYEHVEEIQAVRFEHFTENLDNQPAATQMKVDEFPAKTDEIEGIVWLPRLILKARAKLAGTLPADLMYG
;
A
#
# COMPACT_ATOMS: atom_id res chain seq x y z
N MET A 1 -2.09 -22.51 1.01
CA MET A 1 -1.76 -21.11 1.35
C MET A 1 -1.96 -20.96 2.85
N ASN A 2 -0.94 -20.50 3.57
CA ASN A 2 -0.94 -20.45 5.03
C ASN A 2 -2.00 -19.44 5.49
N ASN A 3 -3.05 -19.89 6.19
CA ASN A 3 -4.24 -19.10 6.57
C ASN A 3 -3.96 -18.00 7.62
N ASN A 4 -2.73 -17.48 7.70
CA ASN A 4 -2.34 -16.54 8.74
C ASN A 4 -1.41 -15.42 8.26
N TRP A 5 -1.56 -14.97 7.02
CA TRP A 5 -0.81 -13.81 6.51
C TRP A 5 -1.06 -12.55 7.36
N LYS A 6 -2.25 -12.40 7.95
CA LYS A 6 -2.62 -11.27 8.81
C LYS A 6 -1.69 -11.13 10.02
N LYS A 7 -1.34 -12.24 10.67
CA LYS A 7 -0.42 -12.20 11.81
C LYS A 7 0.98 -11.75 11.39
N GLU A 8 1.49 -12.29 10.28
CA GLU A 8 2.82 -11.93 9.77
C GLU A 8 2.85 -10.46 9.29
N PHE A 9 1.77 -10.01 8.65
CA PHE A 9 1.57 -8.62 8.24
C PHE A 9 1.52 -7.67 9.44
N HIS A 10 0.77 -8.02 10.49
CA HIS A 10 0.74 -7.28 11.76
C HIS A 10 2.14 -7.16 12.38
N GLU A 11 2.83 -8.27 12.54
CA GLU A 11 4.17 -8.30 13.14
C GLU A 11 5.16 -7.47 12.31
N LEU A 12 5.07 -7.55 10.98
CA LEU A 12 5.92 -6.78 10.07
C LEU A 12 5.60 -5.29 10.10
N PHE A 13 4.32 -4.89 10.18
CA PHE A 13 3.92 -3.49 10.30
C PHE A 13 4.55 -2.85 11.55
N PHE A 14 4.36 -3.44 12.73
CA PHE A 14 4.92 -2.87 13.96
C PHE A 14 6.46 -2.97 14.02
N LYS A 15 7.07 -3.92 13.30
CA LYS A 15 8.52 -3.94 13.09
C LYS A 15 8.97 -2.77 12.21
N GLY A 16 8.24 -2.48 11.13
CA GLY A 16 8.44 -1.33 10.25
C GLY A 16 8.34 -0.01 11.00
N VAL A 17 7.31 0.18 11.82
CA VAL A 17 7.14 1.34 12.72
C VAL A 17 8.39 1.56 13.59
N LYS A 18 8.86 0.51 14.29
CA LYS A 18 10.08 0.62 15.13
C LYS A 18 11.34 0.94 14.31
N ARG A 19 11.47 0.37 13.12
CA ARG A 19 12.60 0.63 12.21
C ARG A 19 12.58 2.06 11.68
N TYR A 20 11.39 2.57 11.37
CA TYR A 20 11.17 3.95 10.96
C TYR A 20 11.63 4.92 12.05
N GLU A 21 11.17 4.71 13.29
CA GLU A 21 11.56 5.52 14.47
C GLU A 21 13.08 5.44 14.74
N ALA A 22 13.71 4.31 14.39
CA ALA A 22 15.15 4.12 14.46
C ALA A 22 15.93 4.70 13.27
N GLY A 23 15.26 5.35 12.31
CA GLY A 23 15.86 6.07 11.19
C GLY A 23 15.92 5.33 9.85
N ARG A 24 15.37 4.11 9.73
CA ARG A 24 15.22 3.43 8.42
C ARG A 24 13.98 3.98 7.71
N GLN A 25 14.13 5.14 7.06
CA GLN A 25 13.04 5.95 6.50
C GLN A 25 12.91 5.86 4.97
N SER A 26 13.27 4.71 4.39
CA SER A 26 13.00 4.41 2.99
C SER A 26 12.52 2.96 2.80
N PRO A 27 11.72 2.67 1.77
CA PRO A 27 11.25 1.31 1.48
C PRO A 27 12.39 0.35 1.09
N GLU A 28 13.47 0.85 0.49
CA GLU A 28 14.65 0.06 0.12
C GLU A 28 15.44 -0.38 1.36
N GLU A 29 15.45 0.47 2.38
CA GLU A 29 16.22 0.21 3.59
C GLU A 29 15.37 -0.38 4.69
N MET A 30 14.03 -0.30 4.71
CA MET A 30 13.21 -0.71 5.85
C MET A 30 13.02 -2.23 5.97
N PHE A 31 13.04 -2.98 4.88
CA PHE A 31 12.67 -4.40 4.85
C PHE A 31 13.83 -5.29 4.40
N GLU A 32 13.89 -6.50 4.96
CA GLU A 32 14.81 -7.55 4.50
C GLU A 32 14.20 -8.31 3.30
N GLU A 33 15.01 -9.11 2.60
CA GLU A 33 14.60 -9.82 1.38
C GLU A 33 13.43 -10.80 1.61
N GLU A 34 13.43 -11.51 2.74
CA GLU A 34 12.36 -12.45 3.09
C GLU A 34 11.05 -11.72 3.40
N GLU A 35 11.13 -10.54 4.01
CA GLU A 35 9.97 -9.70 4.32
C GLU A 35 9.37 -9.11 3.04
N ALA A 36 10.22 -8.67 2.11
CA ALA A 36 9.78 -8.25 0.78
C ALA A 36 9.12 -9.41 0.00
N THR A 37 9.67 -10.62 0.11
CA THR A 37 9.10 -11.83 -0.50
C THR A 37 7.72 -12.14 0.07
N PHE A 38 7.56 -12.05 1.40
CA PHE A 38 6.27 -12.20 2.06
C PHE A 38 5.25 -11.15 1.59
N LEU A 39 5.60 -9.86 1.59
CA LEU A 39 4.72 -8.78 1.15
C LEU A 39 4.24 -9.03 -0.28
N ASN A 40 5.16 -9.36 -1.19
CA ASN A 40 4.82 -9.65 -2.59
C ASN A 40 3.87 -10.86 -2.71
N SER A 41 4.00 -11.87 -1.85
CA SER A 41 3.11 -13.05 -1.85
C SER A 41 1.65 -12.75 -1.51
N ILE A 42 1.39 -11.58 -0.89
CA ILE A 42 0.05 -11.10 -0.56
C ILE A 42 -0.37 -9.88 -1.39
N GLY A 43 0.38 -9.56 -2.46
CA GLY A 43 0.10 -8.43 -3.33
C GLY A 43 0.40 -7.05 -2.72
N CYS A 44 1.21 -7.00 -1.66
CA CYS A 44 1.70 -5.76 -1.04
C CYS A 44 3.15 -5.50 -1.47
N SER A 45 3.48 -4.27 -1.84
CA SER A 45 4.88 -3.88 -2.06
C SER A 45 5.54 -3.36 -0.78
N THR A 46 6.88 -3.32 -0.76
CA THR A 46 7.64 -2.66 0.32
C THR A 46 7.32 -1.17 0.42
N GLN A 47 7.06 -0.50 -0.71
CA GLN A 47 6.59 0.89 -0.73
C GLN A 47 5.27 1.05 0.02
N GLU A 48 4.29 0.19 -0.25
CA GLU A 48 2.98 0.30 0.41
C GLU A 48 3.06 0.05 1.92
N MET A 49 3.83 -0.94 2.36
CA MET A 49 4.06 -1.16 3.79
C MET A 49 4.83 0.00 4.43
N PHE A 50 5.81 0.56 3.71
CA PHE A 50 6.53 1.76 4.15
C PHE A 50 5.59 2.94 4.35
N ASP A 51 4.73 3.26 3.37
CA ASP A 51 3.77 4.36 3.44
C ASP A 51 2.87 4.23 4.66
N PHE A 52 2.35 3.02 4.94
CA PHE A 52 1.55 2.77 6.13
C PHE A 52 2.33 3.03 7.44
N CYS A 53 3.60 2.65 7.50
CA CYS A 53 4.45 2.90 8.66
C CYS A 53 4.79 4.40 8.81
N ASP A 54 5.10 5.08 7.70
CA ASP A 54 5.41 6.52 7.67
C ASP A 54 4.22 7.33 8.17
N ASP A 55 3.01 7.04 7.66
CA ASP A 55 1.78 7.72 8.08
C ASP A 55 1.45 7.48 9.56
N TYR A 56 1.61 6.23 10.00
CA TYR A 56 1.38 5.86 11.40
C TYR A 56 2.31 6.64 12.34
N VAL A 57 3.60 6.74 12.01
CA VAL A 57 4.59 7.42 12.87
C VAL A 57 4.49 8.94 12.79
N ARG A 58 4.37 9.50 11.58
CA ARG A 58 4.42 10.97 11.39
C ARG A 58 3.14 11.65 11.83
N TRP A 59 2.00 11.06 11.53
CA TRP A 59 0.71 11.75 11.62
C TRP A 59 -0.22 11.12 12.64
N GLY A 60 -0.05 9.83 12.96
CA GLY A 60 -0.98 9.11 13.83
C GLY A 60 -2.40 9.00 13.24
N ASP A 61 -2.55 9.32 11.96
CA ASP A 61 -3.83 9.37 11.23
C ASP A 61 -4.26 7.99 10.70
N VAL A 62 -3.39 6.98 10.84
CA VAL A 62 -3.62 5.61 10.43
C VAL A 62 -3.67 4.71 11.66
N ILE A 63 -4.72 3.89 11.77
CA ILE A 63 -4.79 2.80 12.74
C ILE A 63 -4.55 1.47 12.01
N TYR A 64 -3.90 0.53 12.68
CA TYR A 64 -3.51 -0.75 12.07
C TYR A 64 -4.73 -1.51 11.51
N GLU A 65 -5.87 -1.43 12.18
CA GLU A 65 -7.10 -2.11 11.77
C GLU A 65 -7.51 -1.72 10.34
N HIS A 66 -7.45 -0.42 9.98
CA HIS A 66 -7.77 0.04 8.63
C HIS A 66 -6.70 -0.40 7.61
N VAL A 67 -5.43 -0.46 8.01
CA VAL A 67 -4.34 -0.96 7.14
C VAL A 67 -4.57 -2.42 6.80
N GLU A 68 -4.91 -3.25 7.78
CA GLU A 68 -5.24 -4.66 7.57
C GLU A 68 -6.48 -4.83 6.68
N GLU A 69 -7.52 -4.02 6.88
CA GLU A 69 -8.73 -4.04 6.04
C GLU A 69 -8.43 -3.68 4.59
N ILE A 70 -7.66 -2.61 4.35
CA ILE A 70 -7.21 -2.23 3.01
C ILE A 70 -6.39 -3.36 2.38
N GLN A 71 -5.46 -3.95 3.14
CA GLN A 71 -4.65 -5.06 2.65
C GLN A 71 -5.48 -6.32 2.37
N ALA A 72 -6.53 -6.58 3.15
CA ALA A 72 -7.42 -7.71 2.93
C ALA A 72 -8.17 -7.58 1.59
N VAL A 73 -8.71 -6.39 1.28
CA VAL A 73 -9.34 -6.12 -0.01
C VAL A 73 -8.32 -6.21 -1.15
N ARG A 74 -7.10 -5.70 -0.93
CA ARG A 74 -6.00 -5.80 -1.91
C ARG A 74 -5.61 -7.25 -2.18
N PHE A 75 -5.51 -8.06 -1.14
CA PHE A 75 -5.17 -9.48 -1.22
C PHE A 75 -6.26 -10.27 -1.95
N GLU A 76 -7.54 -10.03 -1.64
CA GLU A 76 -8.67 -10.63 -2.37
C GLU A 76 -8.59 -10.31 -3.87
N HIS A 77 -8.40 -9.04 -4.23
CA HIS A 77 -8.23 -8.65 -5.64
C HIS A 77 -6.98 -9.29 -6.30
N PHE A 78 -5.87 -9.38 -5.56
CA PHE A 78 -4.64 -10.03 -6.03
C PHE A 78 -4.88 -11.50 -6.37
N THR A 79 -5.61 -12.21 -5.52
CA THR A 79 -5.88 -13.64 -5.69
C THR A 79 -6.98 -13.92 -6.71
N GLU A 80 -8.04 -13.12 -6.72
CA GLU A 80 -9.26 -13.40 -7.50
C GLU A 80 -9.26 -12.74 -8.88
N ASN A 81 -8.56 -11.61 -9.06
CA ASN A 81 -8.58 -10.85 -10.30
C ASN A 81 -7.22 -10.77 -11.01
N LEU A 82 -6.12 -11.01 -10.29
CA LEU A 82 -4.76 -10.91 -10.84
C LEU A 82 -4.00 -12.24 -10.89
N ASP A 83 -4.64 -13.37 -10.56
CA ASP A 83 -4.02 -14.71 -10.57
C ASP A 83 -2.72 -14.80 -9.75
N ASN A 84 -2.65 -14.04 -8.65
CA ASN A 84 -1.44 -13.91 -7.81
C ASN A 84 -0.22 -13.35 -8.58
N GLN A 85 -0.45 -12.61 -9.67
CA GLN A 85 0.60 -11.96 -10.44
C GLN A 85 0.68 -10.47 -10.09
N PRO A 86 1.89 -9.94 -9.81
CA PRO A 86 2.06 -8.51 -9.61
C PRO A 86 1.77 -7.76 -10.92
N ALA A 87 1.48 -6.47 -10.81
CA ALA A 87 1.38 -5.62 -11.97
C ALA A 87 2.68 -5.61 -12.77
N ALA A 88 2.58 -5.74 -14.09
CA ALA A 88 3.75 -5.68 -14.98
C ALA A 88 4.35 -4.26 -15.08
N THR A 89 3.51 -3.23 -14.90
CA THR A 89 3.91 -1.83 -15.09
C THR A 89 3.21 -0.93 -14.08
N GLN A 90 3.95 0.02 -13.51
CA GLN A 90 3.41 1.08 -12.67
C GLN A 90 2.82 2.21 -13.51
N MET A 91 1.72 2.80 -13.05
CA MET A 91 1.20 4.04 -13.64
C MET A 91 2.13 5.21 -13.32
N LYS A 92 2.07 6.26 -14.12
CA LYS A 92 2.78 7.52 -13.88
C LYS A 92 1.87 8.51 -13.18
N VAL A 93 2.47 9.43 -12.43
CA VAL A 93 1.74 10.45 -11.65
C VAL A 93 0.89 11.38 -12.54
N ASP A 94 1.34 11.65 -13.77
CA ASP A 94 0.66 12.50 -14.75
C ASP A 94 -0.55 11.83 -15.42
N GLU A 95 -0.72 10.51 -15.26
CA GLU A 95 -1.92 9.78 -15.65
C GLU A 95 -3.08 9.98 -14.65
N PHE A 96 -2.81 10.56 -13.48
CA PHE A 96 -3.83 10.80 -12.45
C PHE A 96 -4.51 12.17 -12.60
N PRO A 97 -5.85 12.25 -12.47
CA PRO A 97 -6.59 13.51 -12.48
C PRO A 97 -6.00 14.56 -11.55
N ALA A 98 -6.08 15.84 -11.92
CA ALA A 98 -5.58 16.93 -11.11
C ALA A 98 -6.30 16.98 -9.75
N LYS A 99 -5.65 17.55 -8.73
CA LYS A 99 -6.28 17.74 -7.41
C LYS A 99 -7.48 18.70 -7.45
N THR A 100 -7.59 19.51 -8.50
CA THR A 100 -8.69 20.44 -8.76
C THR A 100 -9.83 19.84 -9.58
N ASP A 101 -9.65 18.66 -10.16
CA ASP A 101 -10.71 18.03 -10.95
C ASP A 101 -11.83 17.56 -10.02
N GLU A 102 -13.07 17.63 -10.51
CA GLU A 102 -14.27 17.27 -9.75
C GLU A 102 -15.20 16.38 -10.55
N ILE A 103 -15.92 15.51 -9.83
CA ILE A 103 -17.08 14.77 -10.34
C ILE A 103 -18.21 15.04 -9.35
N GLU A 104 -19.40 15.39 -9.86
CA GLU A 104 -20.59 15.67 -9.04
C GLU A 104 -20.36 16.72 -7.94
N GLY A 105 -19.51 17.72 -8.21
CA GLY A 105 -19.18 18.80 -7.27
C GLY A 105 -18.24 18.40 -6.14
N ILE A 106 -17.67 17.18 -6.19
CA ILE A 106 -16.67 16.72 -5.23
C ILE A 106 -15.30 16.83 -5.88
N VAL A 107 -14.59 17.90 -5.53
CA VAL A 107 -13.18 18.10 -5.91
C VAL A 107 -12.35 16.93 -5.40
N TRP A 108 -11.33 16.53 -6.16
CA TRP A 108 -10.38 15.47 -5.85
C TRP A 108 -10.93 14.03 -5.93
N LEU A 109 -12.26 13.85 -5.93
CA LEU A 109 -12.90 12.54 -6.09
C LEU A 109 -12.43 11.74 -7.33
N PRO A 110 -12.33 12.30 -8.55
CA PRO A 110 -11.83 11.54 -9.70
C PRO A 110 -10.43 10.98 -9.46
N ARG A 111 -9.56 11.74 -8.76
CA ARG A 111 -8.21 11.31 -8.42
C ARG A 111 -8.23 10.17 -7.39
N LEU A 112 -9.06 10.27 -6.35
CA LEU A 112 -9.20 9.22 -5.33
C LEU A 112 -9.71 7.90 -5.93
N ILE A 113 -10.68 7.96 -6.85
CA ILE A 113 -11.20 6.78 -7.55
C ILE A 113 -10.07 6.08 -8.33
N LEU A 114 -9.25 6.85 -9.05
CA LEU A 114 -8.15 6.24 -9.82
C LEU A 114 -7.03 5.72 -8.90
N LYS A 115 -6.72 6.41 -7.79
CA LYS A 115 -5.81 5.90 -6.75
C LYS A 115 -6.30 4.57 -6.18
N ALA A 116 -7.59 4.45 -5.88
CA ALA A 116 -8.17 3.21 -5.37
C ALA A 116 -8.03 2.05 -6.38
N ARG A 117 -8.32 2.32 -7.66
CA ARG A 117 -8.15 1.32 -8.73
C ARG A 117 -6.68 0.92 -8.90
N ALA A 118 -5.76 1.88 -8.90
CA ALA A 118 -4.33 1.62 -9.03
C ALA A 118 -3.78 0.85 -7.82
N LYS A 119 -4.24 1.17 -6.61
CA LYS A 119 -3.93 0.43 -5.38
C LYS A 119 -4.33 -1.04 -5.51
N LEU A 120 -5.58 -1.31 -5.89
CA LEU A 120 -6.08 -2.68 -6.10
C LEU A 120 -5.29 -3.42 -7.19
N ALA A 121 -4.98 -2.74 -8.29
CA ALA A 121 -4.21 -3.33 -9.39
C ALA A 121 -2.71 -3.53 -9.06
N GLY A 122 -2.19 -2.91 -7.99
CA GLY A 122 -0.76 -2.88 -7.70
C GLY A 122 0.05 -1.99 -8.65
N THR A 123 -0.59 -0.99 -9.26
CA THR A 123 0.00 -0.08 -10.26
C THR A 123 0.17 1.36 -9.76
N LEU A 124 -0.05 1.60 -8.46
CA LEU A 124 0.09 2.92 -7.85
C LEU A 124 1.59 3.30 -7.79
N PRO A 125 2.02 4.43 -8.39
CA PRO A 125 3.43 4.82 -8.37
C PRO A 125 3.92 5.11 -6.94
N ALA A 126 5.20 4.87 -6.69
CA ALA A 126 5.84 5.10 -5.39
C ALA A 126 5.73 6.55 -4.87
N ASP A 127 5.64 7.51 -5.79
CA ASP A 127 5.46 8.93 -5.43
C ASP A 127 4.02 9.26 -4.96
N LEU A 128 3.10 8.30 -5.00
CA LEU A 128 1.72 8.45 -4.56
C LEU A 128 1.33 7.36 -3.56
N MET A 129 1.07 7.78 -2.33
CA MET A 129 0.38 6.98 -1.31
C MET A 129 -1.13 6.86 -1.58
N TYR A 130 -1.80 5.83 -1.07
CA TYR A 130 -3.28 5.76 -1.02
C TYR A 130 -3.78 6.26 0.34
N GLY A 131 -4.54 7.37 0.31
CA GLY A 131 -4.92 8.19 1.45
C GLY A 131 -5.32 9.58 0.95
#